data_AF-A0A7J9YE21-F1
#
_entry.id   AF-A0A7J9YE21-F1
#
_cell.length_a   1.000
_cell.length_b   1.000
_cell.length_c   1.000
_cell.angle_alpha   90.00
_cell.angle_beta   90.00
_cell.angle_gamma   90.00
#
_symmetry.space_group_name_H-M   'P 1'
#
loop_
_entity.id
_entity.type
_entity.pdbx_description
1 polymer ?
#
loop_
_entity_poly.entity_id
_entity_poly.type
_entity_poly.pdbx_seq_one_letter_code
_entity_poly.pdbx_strand_id
1 'polypeptide(L)'
;MRHPWLYTATTWCWRQIDAIGEPGGYTVKFALQFLDAVPDPARAAAAVMRFRSAIRDDGTVAVPGGVENEHIKPLELSPRPGVPSRALFSDDQIAADVARLEGEQLDDGGWDFHFLHFSPGQSVEWRGDPGCPPDPP
;
A
#
# COMPACT_ATOMS: atom_id res chain seq x y z
N MET A 1 5.63 25.21 2.18
CA MET A 1 7.01 24.66 2.23
C MET A 1 7.42 24.27 0.83
N ARG A 2 8.48 24.88 0.27
CA ARG A 2 9.05 24.49 -1.03
C ARG A 2 10.56 24.36 -0.85
N HIS A 3 11.01 23.16 -0.54
CA HIS A 3 12.44 22.86 -0.49
C HIS A 3 12.88 22.36 -1.88
N PRO A 4 14.03 22.80 -2.43
CA PRO A 4 14.51 22.39 -3.75
C PRO A 4 14.53 20.87 -3.95
N TRP A 5 14.91 20.11 -2.92
CA TRP A 5 14.87 18.64 -2.95
C TRP A 5 13.46 18.09 -3.20
N LEU A 6 12.44 18.62 -2.51
CA LEU A 6 11.06 18.14 -2.66
C LEU A 6 10.54 18.41 -4.07
N TYR A 7 10.87 19.57 -4.64
CA TYR A 7 10.52 19.88 -6.02
C TYR A 7 11.17 18.88 -6.99
N THR A 8 12.49 18.66 -6.87
CA THR A 8 13.21 17.72 -7.73
C THR A 8 12.67 16.29 -7.61
N ALA A 9 12.41 15.81 -6.38
CA ALA A 9 11.83 14.49 -6.14
C ALA A 9 10.42 14.37 -6.75
N THR A 10 9.57 15.39 -6.57
CA THR A 10 8.22 15.42 -7.14
C THR A 10 8.27 15.39 -8.67
N THR A 11 9.12 16.21 -9.29
CA THR A 11 9.32 16.21 -10.75
C THR A 11 9.82 14.86 -11.25
N TRP A 12 10.73 14.20 -10.52
CA TRP A 12 11.22 12.88 -10.88
C TRP A 12 10.10 11.82 -10.82
N CYS A 13 9.29 11.79 -9.76
CA CYS A 13 8.16 10.85 -9.64
C CYS A 13 7.18 11.00 -10.79
N TRP A 14 6.81 12.23 -11.16
CA TRP A 14 5.96 12.49 -12.31
C TRP A 14 6.54 11.93 -13.61
N ARG A 15 7.84 12.15 -13.86
CA ARG A 15 8.51 11.59 -15.04
C ARG A 15 8.52 10.06 -15.05
N GLN A 16 8.69 9.42 -13.89
CA GLN A 16 8.60 7.97 -13.81
C GLN A 16 7.18 7.47 -14.11
N ILE A 17 6.16 8.12 -13.55
CA ILE A 17 4.75 7.78 -13.80
C ILE A 17 4.40 7.90 -15.29
N ASP A 18 4.91 8.92 -15.96
CA ASP A 18 4.68 9.12 -17.39
C ASP A 18 5.36 8.04 -18.26
N ALA A 19 6.49 7.49 -17.80
CA ALA A 19 7.31 6.51 -18.52
C ALA A 19 6.98 5.03 -18.21
N ILE A 20 6.13 4.76 -17.22
CA ILE A 20 5.73 3.40 -16.84
C ILE A 20 4.87 2.77 -17.94
N GLY A 21 5.25 1.55 -18.37
CA GLY A 21 4.48 0.70 -19.29
C GLY A 21 3.64 -0.32 -18.54
N GLU A 22 4.27 -1.40 -18.08
CA GLU A 22 3.63 -2.50 -17.34
C GLU A 22 4.14 -2.55 -15.89
N PRO A 23 3.50 -1.83 -14.95
CA PRO A 23 3.97 -1.78 -13.58
C PRO A 23 3.58 -3.03 -12.79
N GLY A 24 4.53 -3.56 -12.02
CA GLY A 24 4.24 -4.55 -10.97
C GLY A 24 3.60 -3.91 -9.72
N GLY A 25 3.04 -4.75 -8.84
CA GLY A 25 2.24 -4.33 -7.69
C GLY A 25 2.85 -3.23 -6.83
N TYR A 26 4.10 -3.36 -6.40
CA TYR A 26 4.73 -2.33 -5.56
C TYR A 26 4.92 -1.00 -6.30
N THR A 27 5.22 -1.04 -7.59
CA THR A 27 5.27 0.16 -8.43
C THR A 27 3.92 0.86 -8.47
N VAL A 28 2.83 0.10 -8.64
CA VAL A 28 1.46 0.65 -8.59
C VAL A 28 1.17 1.24 -7.21
N LYS A 29 1.41 0.48 -6.13
CA LYS A 29 1.16 0.92 -4.74
C LYS A 29 1.82 2.25 -4.44
N PHE A 30 3.12 2.38 -4.69
CA PHE A 30 3.85 3.61 -4.38
C PHE A 30 3.52 4.77 -5.32
N ALA A 31 3.21 4.49 -6.60
CA ALA A 31 2.74 5.53 -7.51
C ALA A 31 1.39 6.11 -7.05
N LEU A 32 0.43 5.26 -6.66
CA LEU A 32 -0.87 5.70 -6.15
C LEU A 32 -0.73 6.49 -4.85
N GLN A 33 0.12 6.05 -3.91
CA GLN A 33 0.40 6.81 -2.69
C GLN A 33 0.97 8.20 -2.97
N PHE A 34 1.87 8.33 -3.95
CA PHE A 34 2.37 9.63 -4.39
C PHE A 34 1.24 10.49 -4.99
N LEU A 35 0.43 9.93 -5.89
CA LEU A 35 -0.67 10.64 -6.55
C LEU A 35 -1.76 11.09 -5.56
N ASP A 36 -2.00 10.33 -4.50
CA ASP A 36 -2.94 10.70 -3.44
C ASP A 36 -2.40 11.80 -2.51
N ALA A 37 -1.10 12.08 -2.54
CA ALA A 37 -0.44 13.04 -1.66
C ALA A 37 -0.09 14.38 -2.35
N VAL A 38 -0.06 14.44 -3.68
CA VAL A 38 0.31 15.67 -4.41
C VAL A 38 -0.80 16.74 -4.32
N PRO A 39 -0.43 18.03 -4.20
CA PRO A 39 -1.39 19.14 -4.10
C PRO A 39 -1.96 19.56 -5.48
N ASP A 40 -2.26 18.60 -6.35
CA ASP A 40 -2.85 18.80 -7.68
C ASP A 40 -3.82 17.65 -7.99
N PRO A 41 -5.06 17.71 -7.46
CA PRO A 41 -6.01 16.59 -7.52
C PRO A 41 -6.47 16.30 -8.95
N ALA A 42 -6.56 17.31 -9.82
CA ALA A 42 -6.99 17.13 -11.20
C ALA A 42 -5.93 16.37 -12.01
N ARG A 43 -4.66 16.76 -11.90
CA ARG A 43 -3.56 16.03 -12.54
C ARG A 43 -3.40 14.63 -11.95
N ALA A 44 -3.54 14.49 -10.63
CA ALA A 44 -3.48 13.19 -9.96
C ALA A 44 -4.56 12.24 -10.48
N ALA A 45 -5.81 12.67 -10.55
CA ALA A 45 -6.91 11.85 -11.04
C ALA A 45 -6.68 11.34 -12.46
N ALA A 46 -6.18 12.20 -13.36
CA ALA A 46 -5.85 11.79 -14.73
C ALA A 46 -4.71 10.74 -14.77
N ALA A 47 -3.69 10.90 -13.92
CA ALA A 47 -2.55 9.98 -13.86
C ALA A 47 -2.90 8.64 -13.21
N VAL A 48 -3.75 8.64 -12.17
CA VAL A 48 -4.28 7.43 -11.53
C VAL A 48 -4.90 6.50 -12.57
N MET A 49 -5.63 7.07 -13.54
CA MET A 49 -6.32 6.26 -14.54
C MET A 49 -5.41 5.41 -15.43
N ARG A 50 -4.12 5.76 -15.53
CA ARG A 50 -3.12 4.98 -16.29
C ARG A 50 -2.87 3.61 -15.67
N PHE A 51 -3.11 3.44 -14.37
CA PHE A 51 -2.91 2.19 -13.66
C PHE A 51 -4.08 1.21 -13.77
N ARG A 52 -5.22 1.60 -14.38
CA ARG A 52 -6.41 0.73 -14.48
C ARG A 52 -6.10 -0.62 -15.15
N SER A 53 -5.24 -0.64 -16.16
CA SER A 53 -4.86 -1.90 -16.85
C SER A 53 -4.05 -2.86 -15.99
N ALA A 54 -3.42 -2.39 -14.91
CA ALA A 54 -2.70 -3.24 -13.97
C ALA A 54 -3.62 -3.84 -12.89
N ILE A 55 -4.82 -3.28 -12.71
CA ILE A 55 -5.83 -3.76 -11.75
C ILE A 55 -6.59 -4.92 -12.38
N ARG A 56 -6.61 -6.07 -11.70
CA ARG A 56 -7.39 -7.25 -12.09
C ARG A 56 -8.87 -7.05 -11.78
N ASP A 57 -9.72 -7.94 -12.29
CA ASP A 57 -11.17 -7.88 -12.07
C ASP A 57 -11.57 -7.96 -10.59
N ASP A 58 -10.76 -8.62 -9.76
CA ASP A 58 -10.92 -8.69 -8.30
C ASP A 58 -10.35 -7.47 -7.55
N GLY A 59 -9.87 -6.46 -8.28
CA GLY A 59 -9.27 -5.26 -7.71
C GLY A 59 -7.82 -5.44 -7.24
N THR A 60 -7.22 -6.60 -7.44
CA THR A 60 -5.84 -6.84 -7.00
C THR A 60 -4.80 -6.52 -8.07
N VAL A 61 -3.54 -6.34 -7.66
CA VAL A 61 -2.40 -6.19 -8.56
C VAL A 61 -1.35 -7.24 -8.24
N ALA A 62 -0.91 -7.99 -9.24
CA ALA A 62 0.15 -8.98 -9.08
C ALA A 62 1.50 -8.33 -8.75
N VAL A 63 2.31 -9.04 -7.95
CA VAL A 63 3.70 -8.66 -7.66
C VAL A 63 4.64 -9.60 -8.42
N PRO A 64 5.14 -9.21 -9.62
CA PRO A 64 6.13 -10.03 -10.33
C PRO A 64 7.40 -10.16 -9.50
N GLY A 65 7.91 -11.38 -9.35
CA GLY A 65 9.12 -11.66 -8.56
C GLY A 65 8.93 -11.57 -7.05
N GLY A 66 7.68 -11.44 -6.57
CA GLY A 66 7.32 -11.58 -5.16
C GLY A 66 7.22 -13.04 -4.71
N VAL A 67 6.57 -13.26 -3.57
CA VAL A 67 6.18 -14.61 -3.13
C VAL A 67 5.18 -15.20 -4.14
N GLU A 68 5.11 -16.53 -4.22
CA GLU A 68 4.16 -17.21 -5.11
C GLU A 68 2.73 -16.71 -4.88
N ASN A 69 2.07 -16.23 -5.95
CA ASN A 69 0.74 -15.62 -5.92
C ASN A 69 0.60 -14.38 -5.03
N GLU A 70 1.69 -13.62 -4.83
CA GLU A 70 1.62 -12.35 -4.12
C GLU A 70 0.81 -11.30 -4.92
N HIS A 71 -0.18 -10.72 -4.25
CA HIS A 71 -1.10 -9.74 -4.80
C HIS A 71 -1.34 -8.62 -3.79
N ILE A 72 -1.24 -7.38 -4.23
CA ILE A 72 -1.60 -6.21 -3.42
C ILE A 72 -3.10 -6.00 -3.52
N LYS A 73 -3.76 -5.80 -2.37
CA LYS A 73 -5.22 -5.70 -2.26
C LYS A 73 -5.76 -4.27 -2.44
N PRO A 74 -7.06 -4.10 -2.76
CA PRO A 74 -7.68 -2.78 -2.98
C PRO A 74 -7.42 -1.76 -1.86
N LEU A 75 -7.57 -2.13 -0.59
CA LEU A 75 -7.38 -1.24 0.56
C LEU A 75 -5.91 -0.95 0.85
N GLU A 76 -4.98 -1.79 0.38
CA GLU A 76 -3.55 -1.47 0.40
C GLU A 76 -3.16 -0.45 -0.67
N LEU A 77 -3.87 -0.45 -1.80
CA LEU A 77 -3.67 0.48 -2.91
C LEU A 77 -4.39 1.82 -2.68
N SER A 78 -5.58 1.78 -2.08
CA SER A 78 -6.41 2.94 -1.76
C SER A 78 -7.03 2.79 -0.35
N PRO A 79 -6.29 3.12 0.72
CA PRO A 79 -6.78 2.92 2.09
C PRO A 79 -7.81 3.98 2.52
N ARG A 80 -7.77 5.18 1.94
CA ARG A 80 -8.60 6.32 2.37
C ARG A 80 -9.76 6.55 1.40
N PRO A 81 -10.97 6.89 1.87
CA PRO A 81 -12.02 7.37 0.99
C PRO A 81 -11.68 8.76 0.45
N GLY A 82 -12.23 9.12 -0.71
CA GLY A 82 -12.13 10.47 -1.28
C GLY A 82 -10.77 10.88 -1.87
N VAL A 83 -9.80 9.98 -1.91
CA VAL A 83 -8.52 10.19 -2.61
C VAL A 83 -8.62 9.77 -4.08
N PRO A 84 -7.80 10.36 -4.98
CA PRO A 84 -7.82 10.03 -6.41
C PRO A 84 -7.75 8.53 -6.73
N SER A 85 -6.92 7.76 -6.03
CA SER A 85 -6.77 6.30 -6.25
C SER A 85 -8.06 5.52 -6.07
N ARG A 86 -9.03 6.04 -5.31
CA ARG A 86 -10.33 5.38 -5.07
C ARG A 86 -11.10 5.13 -6.36
N ALA A 87 -10.93 5.97 -7.38
CA ALA A 87 -11.61 5.85 -8.67
C ALA A 87 -11.22 4.59 -9.47
N LEU A 88 -10.17 3.87 -9.07
CA LEU A 88 -9.77 2.61 -9.70
C LEU A 88 -10.67 1.44 -9.30
N PHE A 89 -11.33 1.52 -8.15
CA PHE A 89 -12.07 0.42 -7.54
C PHE A 89 -13.56 0.68 -7.56
N SER A 90 -14.36 -0.37 -7.77
CA SER A 90 -15.80 -0.30 -7.53
C SER A 90 -16.10 -0.35 -6.03
N ASP A 91 -17.29 0.14 -5.66
CA ASP A 91 -17.76 0.04 -4.27
C ASP A 91 -17.81 -1.42 -3.80
N ASP A 92 -18.18 -2.35 -4.69
CA ASP A 92 -18.21 -3.79 -4.39
C ASP A 92 -16.82 -4.37 -4.11
N GLN A 93 -15.79 -3.98 -4.89
CA GLN A 93 -14.40 -4.41 -4.65
C GLN A 93 -13.89 -3.91 -3.30
N ILE A 94 -14.23 -2.67 -2.95
CA ILE A 94 -13.88 -2.10 -1.66
C ILE A 94 -14.62 -2.81 -0.52
N ALA A 95 -15.93 -3.02 -0.66
CA ALA A 95 -16.73 -3.72 0.35
C ALA A 95 -16.24 -5.16 0.55
N ALA A 96 -15.89 -5.87 -0.53
CA ALA A 96 -15.32 -7.20 -0.45
C ALA A 96 -13.98 -7.23 0.29
N ASP A 97 -13.10 -6.26 0.05
CA ASP A 97 -11.81 -6.19 0.74
C ASP A 97 -11.95 -5.76 2.21
N VAL A 98 -12.94 -4.92 2.54
CA VAL A 98 -13.31 -4.64 3.94
C VAL A 98 -13.79 -5.92 4.63
N ALA A 99 -14.72 -6.66 4.01
CA ALA A 99 -15.25 -7.91 4.57
C ALA A 99 -14.15 -8.98 4.75
N ARG A 100 -13.17 -9.02 3.83
CA ARG A 100 -11.97 -9.86 3.98
C ARG A 100 -11.18 -9.47 5.22
N LEU A 101 -10.88 -8.18 5.41
CA LEU A 101 -10.17 -7.72 6.59
C LEU A 101 -10.95 -8.05 7.87
N GLU A 102 -12.26 -7.81 7.91
CA GLU A 102 -13.10 -8.19 9.06
C GLU A 102 -13.04 -9.69 9.35
N GLY A 103 -13.02 -10.54 8.31
CA GLY A 103 -12.88 -11.99 8.45
C GLY A 103 -11.49 -12.46 8.90
N GLU A 104 -10.46 -11.62 8.76
CA GLU A 104 -9.09 -11.89 9.22
C GLU A 104 -8.84 -11.36 10.64
N GLN A 105 -9.82 -10.67 11.24
CA GLN A 105 -9.71 -10.17 12.60
C GLN A 105 -9.69 -11.35 13.59
N LEU A 106 -8.69 -11.37 14.46
CA LEU A 106 -8.52 -12.38 15.50
C LEU A 106 -9.50 -12.12 16.66
N ASP A 107 -9.69 -13.14 17.51
CA ASP A 107 -10.61 -13.09 18.67
C ASP A 107 -10.28 -11.96 19.66
N ASP A 108 -9.04 -11.47 19.67
CA ASP A 108 -8.59 -10.33 20.48
C ASP A 108 -8.87 -8.96 19.83
N GLY A 109 -9.51 -8.95 18.66
CA GLY A 109 -9.78 -7.75 17.87
C GLY A 109 -8.57 -7.25 17.08
N GLY A 110 -7.45 -7.98 17.08
CA GLY A 110 -6.24 -7.68 16.32
C GLY A 110 -6.27 -8.26 14.91
N TRP A 111 -5.23 -7.93 14.13
CA TRP A 111 -4.95 -8.53 12.82
C TRP A 111 -3.54 -9.08 12.84
N ASP A 112 -3.33 -10.23 12.18
CA ASP A 112 -1.98 -10.77 12.03
C ASP A 112 -1.15 -9.85 11.11
N PHE A 113 0.11 -9.63 11.47
CA PHE A 113 1.01 -8.80 10.68
C PHE A 113 1.59 -9.63 9.55
N HIS A 114 1.00 -9.51 8.36
CA HIS A 114 1.44 -10.14 7.11
C HIS A 114 2.82 -9.68 6.58
N PHE A 115 3.66 -9.03 7.40
CA PHE A 115 5.04 -8.72 7.06
C PHE A 115 5.96 -9.84 7.59
N LEU A 116 6.31 -10.78 6.70
CA LEU A 116 7.48 -11.69 6.77
C LEU A 116 7.33 -13.01 7.57
N HIS A 117 6.72 -14.02 6.94
CA HIS A 117 7.23 -15.42 7.02
C HIS A 117 8.56 -15.59 6.24
N PHE A 118 9.40 -14.56 6.19
CA PHE A 118 10.63 -14.52 5.39
C PHE A 118 11.89 -14.92 6.18
N SER A 119 11.81 -15.22 7.48
CA SER A 119 12.92 -15.86 8.21
C SER A 119 12.43 -16.64 9.45
N PRO A 120 12.82 -17.92 9.65
CA PRO A 120 12.39 -18.75 10.78
C PRO A 120 13.02 -18.37 12.15
N GLY A 121 13.17 -17.08 12.45
CA GLY A 121 13.93 -16.65 13.63
C GLY A 121 13.66 -15.26 14.18
N GLN A 122 12.53 -14.62 13.84
CA GLN A 122 12.23 -13.26 14.30
C GLN A 122 10.89 -13.22 15.06
N SER A 123 10.79 -14.00 16.14
CA SER A 123 9.63 -13.95 17.05
C SER A 123 9.96 -13.40 18.44
N VAL A 124 11.15 -12.79 18.66
CA VAL A 124 11.57 -12.41 20.03
C VAL A 124 12.01 -10.96 20.23
N GLU A 125 12.33 -10.15 19.21
CA GLU A 125 13.01 -8.84 19.47
C GLU A 125 12.17 -7.56 19.31
N TRP A 126 10.87 -7.63 19.01
CA TRP A 126 10.03 -6.41 18.86
C TRP A 126 8.75 -6.39 19.68
N ARG A 127 8.78 -7.02 20.86
CA ARG A 127 7.90 -6.57 21.95
C ARG A 127 8.65 -5.46 22.67
N GLY A 128 8.20 -4.21 22.51
CA GLY A 128 8.67 -3.11 23.34
C GLY A 128 8.57 -3.54 24.80
N ASP A 129 9.71 -3.61 25.47
CA ASP A 129 9.83 -4.07 26.84
C ASP A 129 9.38 -2.98 27.80
N PRO A 130 8.29 -3.15 28.59
CA PRO A 130 8.04 -2.35 29.76
C PRO A 130 8.56 -3.15 30.96
N GLY A 131 9.88 -3.24 31.16
CA GLY A 131 10.37 -4.17 32.16
C GLY A 131 11.87 -4.12 32.46
N CYS A 132 12.35 -3.01 33.02
CA CYS A 132 13.58 -3.05 33.81
C CYS A 132 13.41 -4.09 34.95
N PRO A 133 14.20 -5.17 35.04
CA PRO A 133 14.13 -6.10 36.16
C PRO A 133 14.79 -5.48 37.41
N PRO A 134 14.28 -5.76 38.63
CA PRO A 134 14.90 -5.29 39.86
C PRO A 134 16.22 -6.02 40.16
N ASP A 135 17.17 -5.31 40.77
CA ASP A 135 18.48 -5.82 41.19
C ASP A 135 18.37 -6.98 42.20
N PRO A 136 19.26 -7.99 42.14
CA PRO A 136 19.37 -9.04 43.15
C PRO A 136 20.12 -8.57 44.42
N PRO A 137 19.99 -9.28 45.57
CA PRO A 137 20.25 -8.75 46.92
C PRO A 137 21.71 -8.44 47.26
#